data_AF-A0A817NUS2-F1
#
_entry.id   AF-A0A817NUS2-F1
#
_cell.length_a   1.000
_cell.length_b   1.000
_cell.length_c   1.000
_cell.angle_alpha   90.00
_cell.angle_beta   90.00
_cell.angle_gamma   90.00
#
_symmetry.space_group_name_H-M   'P 1'
#
loop_
_entity.id
_entity.type
_entity.pdbx_description
1 polymer ?
#
loop_
_entity_poly.entity_id
_entity_poly.type
_entity_poly.pdbx_seq_one_letter_code
_entity_poly.pdbx_strand_id
1 'polypeptide(L)'
;MEVAGIHRLFARSKMLCNVKYAHYIGDGDAKVFLKLISDPPYEDVSITKIEDVNHFSKKMLHRLQKIAESLKKTNIDGKLGIRGSGRMTKKMMINFKHYYRLAIVRNKTNLDDMVRAVWAIWKHKSHIMNGVHQAIVDIYKH
;
A
#
# COMPACT_ATOMS: atom_id res chain seq x y z
N MET A 1 -10.01 -16.70 -16.40
CA MET A 1 -11.37 -16.12 -16.42
C MET A 1 -11.34 -14.61 -16.17
N GLU A 2 -10.66 -14.12 -15.14
CA GLU A 2 -10.57 -12.67 -14.83
C GLU A 2 -9.93 -11.82 -15.96
N VAL A 3 -8.76 -12.22 -16.46
CA VAL A 3 -8.04 -11.50 -17.54
C VAL A 3 -8.92 -11.30 -18.79
N ALA A 4 -9.59 -12.36 -19.24
CA ALA A 4 -10.50 -12.30 -20.37
C ALA A 4 -11.75 -11.46 -20.09
N GLY A 5 -12.25 -11.49 -18.84
CA GLY A 5 -13.39 -10.67 -18.40
C GLY A 5 -13.09 -9.18 -18.45
N ILE A 6 -11.95 -8.75 -17.90
CA ILE A 6 -11.53 -7.35 -17.89
C ILE A 6 -11.24 -6.87 -19.32
N HIS A 7 -10.53 -7.66 -20.12
CA HIS A 7 -10.29 -7.32 -21.53
C HIS A 7 -11.61 -7.12 -22.31
N ARG A 8 -12.56 -8.05 -22.16
CA ARG A 8 -13.89 -7.93 -22.76
C ARG A 8 -14.65 -6.70 -22.24
N LEU A 9 -14.52 -6.36 -20.96
CA LEU A 9 -15.15 -5.17 -20.38
C LEU A 9 -14.61 -3.87 -21.01
N PHE A 10 -13.31 -3.79 -21.26
CA PHE A 10 -12.70 -2.66 -21.95
C PHE A 10 -13.23 -2.56 -23.39
N ALA A 11 -13.18 -3.65 -24.16
CA ALA A 11 -13.70 -3.67 -25.54
C ALA A 11 -15.19 -3.27 -25.61
N ARG A 12 -16.01 -3.77 -24.67
CA ARG A 12 -17.44 -3.43 -24.60
C ARG A 12 -17.70 -1.97 -24.26
N SER A 13 -16.82 -1.29 -23.52
CA SER A 13 -17.02 0.11 -23.14
C SER A 13 -17.09 1.04 -24.36
N LYS A 14 -16.25 0.78 -25.38
CA LYS A 14 -16.31 1.47 -26.67
C LYS A 14 -17.58 1.11 -27.43
N MET A 15 -17.89 -0.19 -27.52
CA MET A 15 -19.02 -0.68 -28.32
C MET A 15 -20.39 -0.23 -27.79
N LEU A 16 -20.59 -0.23 -26.46
CA LEU A 16 -21.89 -0.01 -25.84
C LEU A 16 -22.09 1.42 -25.34
N CYS A 17 -21.01 2.09 -24.94
CA CYS A 17 -21.10 3.40 -24.30
C CYS A 17 -20.29 4.47 -25.05
N ASN A 18 -19.57 4.12 -26.12
CA ASN A 18 -18.63 5.01 -26.83
C ASN A 18 -17.62 5.71 -25.90
N VAL A 19 -17.19 5.02 -24.83
CA VAL A 19 -16.17 5.50 -23.90
C VAL A 19 -14.92 4.62 -23.97
N LYS A 20 -13.78 5.16 -23.54
CA LYS A 20 -12.49 4.44 -23.48
C LYS A 20 -11.86 4.64 -22.11
N TYR A 21 -11.36 3.56 -21.53
CA TYR A 21 -10.60 3.63 -20.28
C TYR A 21 -9.12 3.91 -20.56
N ALA A 22 -8.59 5.00 -20.00
CA ALA A 22 -7.16 5.33 -20.10
C ALA A 22 -6.32 4.73 -18.96
N HIS A 23 -6.96 4.32 -17.86
CA HIS A 23 -6.27 3.85 -16.66
C HIS A 23 -6.80 2.50 -16.19
N TYR A 24 -5.89 1.61 -15.79
CA TYR A 24 -6.19 0.34 -15.15
C TYR A 24 -5.76 0.37 -13.68
N ILE A 25 -6.68 0.02 -12.77
CA ILE A 25 -6.43 -0.13 -11.34
C ILE A 25 -6.49 -1.64 -11.02
N GLY A 26 -5.43 -2.21 -10.47
CA GLY A 26 -5.38 -3.64 -10.11
C GLY A 26 -4.56 -3.91 -8.85
N ASP A 27 -4.93 -4.95 -8.10
CA ASP A 27 -4.35 -5.36 -6.81
C ASP A 27 -2.98 -6.07 -6.92
N GLY A 28 -2.21 -5.74 -7.97
CA GLY A 28 -0.87 -6.30 -8.21
C GLY A 28 -0.79 -7.46 -9.21
N ASP A 29 -1.90 -8.01 -9.71
CA ASP A 29 -1.85 -9.00 -10.78
C ASP A 29 -1.48 -8.33 -12.12
N ALA A 30 -0.24 -8.54 -12.55
CA ALA A 30 0.27 -7.98 -13.79
C ALA A 30 -0.38 -8.59 -15.04
N LYS A 31 -0.98 -9.80 -14.95
CA LYS A 31 -1.48 -10.53 -16.11
C LYS A 31 -2.57 -9.79 -16.86
N VAL A 32 -3.46 -9.11 -16.14
CA VAL A 32 -4.54 -8.31 -16.74
C VAL A 32 -3.95 -7.14 -17.52
N PHE A 33 -3.05 -6.37 -16.88
CA PHE A 33 -2.42 -5.23 -17.52
C PHE A 33 -1.57 -5.63 -18.73
N LEU A 34 -0.82 -6.74 -18.61
CA LEU A 34 -0.06 -7.29 -19.72
C LEU A 34 -0.96 -7.67 -20.89
N LYS A 35 -2.15 -8.25 -20.64
CA LYS A 35 -3.12 -8.55 -21.70
C LYS A 35 -3.67 -7.28 -22.36
N LEU A 36 -3.94 -6.22 -21.58
CA LEU A 36 -4.40 -4.94 -22.11
C LEU A 36 -3.34 -4.23 -22.97
N ILE A 37 -2.04 -4.52 -22.76
CA ILE A 37 -0.95 -4.02 -23.61
C ILE A 37 -0.73 -4.92 -24.83
N SER A 38 -0.74 -6.25 -24.65
CA SER A 38 -0.43 -7.17 -25.74
C SER A 38 -1.58 -7.35 -26.75
N ASP A 39 -2.81 -7.06 -26.31
CA ASP A 39 -4.01 -7.08 -27.14
C ASP A 39 -4.86 -5.85 -26.79
N PRO A 40 -4.49 -4.66 -27.30
CA PRO A 40 -5.14 -3.41 -26.94
C PRO A 40 -6.61 -3.37 -27.37
N PRO A 41 -7.54 -3.02 -26.47
CA PRO A 41 -8.97 -2.90 -26.81
C PRO A 41 -9.28 -1.64 -27.64
N TYR A 42 -8.33 -0.70 -27.75
CA TYR A 42 -8.48 0.57 -28.47
C TYR A 42 -7.23 0.83 -29.32
N GLU A 43 -7.40 1.42 -30.50
CA GLU A 43 -6.31 1.73 -31.43
C GLU A 43 -5.56 3.03 -31.09
N ASP A 44 -6.25 3.97 -30.44
CA ASP A 44 -5.80 5.36 -30.26
C ASP A 44 -5.55 5.74 -28.79
N VAL A 45 -5.76 4.81 -27.85
CA VAL A 45 -5.61 5.07 -26.41
C VAL A 45 -4.65 4.06 -25.79
N SER A 46 -3.54 4.56 -25.25
CA SER A 46 -2.63 3.78 -24.42
C SER A 46 -3.17 3.64 -22.99
N ILE A 47 -3.34 2.40 -22.52
CA ILE A 47 -3.79 2.15 -21.14
C ILE A 47 -2.58 2.22 -20.21
N THR A 48 -2.68 3.03 -19.15
CA THR A 48 -1.66 3.14 -18.11
C THR A 48 -2.11 2.44 -16.84
N LYS A 49 -1.20 1.69 -16.21
CA LYS A 49 -1.47 1.12 -14.89
C LYS A 49 -1.28 2.20 -13.84
N ILE A 50 -2.25 2.33 -12.94
CA ILE A 50 -2.13 3.16 -11.74
C ILE A 50 -2.23 2.27 -10.51
N GLU A 51 -1.44 2.61 -9.49
CA GLU A 51 -1.38 1.83 -8.25
C GLU A 51 -2.60 2.08 -7.36
N ASP A 52 -3.15 1.01 -6.77
CA ASP A 52 -4.23 1.13 -5.80
C ASP A 52 -3.68 1.51 -4.42
N VAL A 53 -4.07 2.68 -3.91
CA VAL A 53 -3.70 3.14 -2.57
C VAL A 53 -4.16 2.15 -1.49
N ASN A 54 -5.24 1.41 -1.71
CA ASN A 54 -5.69 0.35 -0.81
C ASN A 54 -4.67 -0.78 -0.77
N HIS A 55 -4.28 -1.28 -1.94
CA HIS A 55 -3.25 -2.30 -2.07
C HIS A 55 -1.96 -1.85 -1.36
N PHE A 56 -1.53 -0.62 -1.63
CA PHE A 56 -0.31 -0.07 -1.07
C PHE A 56 -0.36 0.05 0.46
N SER A 57 -1.49 0.54 1.02
CA SER A 57 -1.68 0.60 2.47
C SER A 57 -1.77 -0.79 3.12
N LYS A 58 -2.43 -1.77 2.48
CA LYS A 58 -2.45 -3.17 2.94
C LYS A 58 -1.04 -3.76 2.96
N LYS A 59 -0.24 -3.50 1.93
CA LYS A 59 1.15 -3.96 1.84
C LYS A 59 2.01 -3.41 2.98
N MET A 60 1.83 -2.13 3.33
CA MET A 60 2.47 -1.53 4.50
C MET A 60 2.06 -2.23 5.81
N LEU A 61 0.75 -2.45 6.03
CA LEU A 61 0.26 -3.18 7.20
C LEU A 61 0.87 -4.59 7.30
N HIS A 62 0.91 -5.33 6.20
CA HIS A 62 1.47 -6.67 6.15
C HIS A 62 2.97 -6.67 6.51
N ARG A 63 3.74 -5.68 6.03
CA ARG A 63 5.15 -5.51 6.41
C ARG A 63 5.31 -5.27 7.91
N LEU A 64 4.50 -4.38 8.51
CA LEU A 64 4.50 -4.16 9.96
C LEU A 64 4.17 -5.44 10.73
N GLN A 65 3.19 -6.21 10.27
CA GLN A 65 2.82 -7.47 10.90
C GLN A 65 3.96 -8.50 10.83
N LYS A 66 4.64 -8.60 9.68
CA LYS A 66 5.80 -9.49 9.48
C LYS A 66 6.97 -9.11 10.40
N ILE A 67 7.28 -7.82 10.53
CA ILE A 67 8.30 -7.32 11.48
C ILE A 67 7.91 -7.68 12.92
N ALA A 68 6.65 -7.45 13.26
CA ALA A 68 6.17 -7.75 14.61
C ALA A 68 6.21 -9.25 14.94
N GLU A 69 6.11 -10.12 13.92
CA GLU A 69 6.28 -11.56 14.08
C GLU A 69 7.75 -11.97 14.15
N SER A 70 8.62 -11.39 13.31
CA SER A 70 10.06 -11.70 13.33
C SER A 70 10.71 -11.30 14.65
N LEU A 71 10.25 -10.21 15.26
CA LEU A 71 10.74 -9.73 16.56
C LEU A 71 10.08 -10.39 17.77
N LYS A 72 9.15 -11.33 17.59
CA LYS A 72 8.32 -11.87 18.69
C LYS A 72 9.12 -12.47 19.84
N LYS A 73 10.32 -13.01 19.57
CA LYS A 73 11.22 -13.61 20.58
C LYS A 73 12.41 -12.72 20.95
N THR A 74 12.50 -11.51 20.40
CA THR A 74 13.60 -10.59 20.67
C THR A 74 13.33 -9.84 21.96
N ASN A 75 14.31 -9.73 22.86
CA ASN A 75 14.17 -8.87 24.03
C ASN A 75 14.36 -7.41 23.61
N ILE A 76 13.35 -6.57 23.88
CA ILE A 76 13.33 -5.15 23.53
C ILE A 76 12.82 -4.41 24.78
N ASP A 77 13.70 -3.64 25.43
CA ASP A 77 13.46 -2.93 26.70
C ASP A 77 13.02 -3.85 27.86
N GLY A 78 13.66 -5.03 27.98
CA GLY A 78 13.33 -5.98 29.03
C GLY A 78 12.02 -6.74 28.80
N LYS A 79 11.38 -6.59 27.63
CA LYS A 79 10.15 -7.28 27.25
C LYS A 79 10.31 -8.06 25.95
N LEU A 80 9.63 -9.20 25.85
CA LEU A 80 9.69 -10.03 24.66
C LEU A 80 8.84 -9.42 23.52
N GLY A 81 9.50 -9.10 22.42
CA GLY A 81 8.93 -8.58 21.18
C GLY A 81 8.35 -7.18 21.24
N ILE A 82 7.71 -6.78 20.14
CA ILE A 82 7.18 -5.41 19.95
C ILE A 82 5.66 -5.29 20.11
N ARG A 83 4.94 -6.41 20.31
CA ARG A 83 3.48 -6.40 20.48
C ARG A 83 3.09 -6.32 21.97
N GLY A 84 1.94 -5.72 22.26
CA GLY A 84 1.36 -5.66 23.62
C GLY A 84 0.81 -4.29 23.99
N SER A 85 0.17 -4.20 25.17
CA SER A 85 -0.29 -2.91 25.72
C SER A 85 0.90 -1.98 25.96
N GLY A 86 0.77 -0.70 25.58
CA GLY A 86 1.87 0.27 25.58
C GLY A 86 2.97 0.00 24.53
N ARG A 87 2.72 -0.89 23.56
CA ARG A 87 3.62 -1.21 22.43
C ARG A 87 2.81 -1.29 21.12
N MET A 88 3.35 -1.96 20.10
CA MET A 88 2.71 -2.09 18.79
C MET A 88 1.52 -3.07 18.83
N THR A 89 0.33 -2.58 19.14
CA THR A 89 -0.90 -3.40 19.10
C THR A 89 -1.42 -3.61 17.67
N LYS A 90 -2.23 -4.65 17.45
CA LYS A 90 -2.92 -4.87 16.16
C LYS A 90 -3.78 -3.65 15.76
N LYS A 91 -4.50 -3.07 16.71
CA LYS A 91 -5.31 -1.84 16.52
C LYS A 91 -4.43 -0.68 16.05
N MET A 92 -3.26 -0.51 16.65
CA MET A 92 -2.31 0.53 16.26
C MET A 92 -1.79 0.35 14.84
N MET A 93 -1.41 -0.88 14.45
CA MET A 93 -0.99 -1.18 13.06
C MET A 93 -2.11 -0.89 12.05
N ILE A 94 -3.36 -1.22 12.39
CA ILE A 94 -4.52 -0.91 11.54
C ILE A 94 -4.71 0.61 11.44
N ASN A 95 -4.58 1.37 12.53
CA ASN A 95 -4.64 2.82 12.51
C ASN A 95 -3.52 3.42 11.64
N PHE A 96 -2.30 2.89 11.71
CA PHE A 96 -1.21 3.29 10.81
C PHE A 96 -1.58 3.11 9.35
N LYS A 97 -2.17 1.96 8.97
CA LYS A 97 -2.67 1.73 7.60
C LYS A 97 -3.63 2.83 7.16
N HIS A 98 -4.59 3.19 8.02
CA HIS A 98 -5.58 4.22 7.71
C HIS A 98 -4.95 5.61 7.55
N TYR A 99 -4.10 6.02 8.48
CA TYR A 99 -3.41 7.31 8.38
C TYR A 99 -2.47 7.38 7.18
N TYR A 100 -1.76 6.29 6.89
CA TYR A 100 -0.88 6.19 5.74
C TYR A 100 -1.64 6.38 4.42
N ARG A 101 -2.79 5.71 4.27
CA ARG A 101 -3.69 5.94 3.14
C ARG A 101 -4.14 7.40 3.06
N LEU A 102 -4.54 7.99 4.18
CA LEU A 102 -4.98 9.40 4.22
C LEU A 102 -3.87 10.37 3.82
N ALA A 103 -2.63 10.14 4.25
CA ALA A 103 -1.48 10.94 3.88
C ALA A 103 -1.23 10.92 2.37
N ILE A 104 -1.33 9.75 1.74
CA ILE A 104 -1.19 9.62 0.28
C ILE A 104 -2.33 10.33 -0.45
N VAL A 105 -3.58 10.09 -0.03
CA VAL A 105 -4.77 10.64 -0.71
C VAL A 105 -4.83 12.17 -0.61
N ARG A 106 -4.42 12.75 0.52
CA ARG A 106 -4.46 14.20 0.75
C ARG A 106 -3.33 14.97 0.03
N ASN A 107 -2.24 14.29 -0.31
CA ASN A 107 -1.04 14.91 -0.89
C ASN A 107 -0.68 14.32 -2.26
N LYS A 108 -1.68 13.88 -3.04
CA LYS A 108 -1.45 13.20 -4.34
C LYS A 108 -0.63 14.01 -5.34
N THR A 109 -0.69 15.34 -5.24
CA THR A 109 -0.04 16.27 -6.18
C THR A 109 1.30 16.79 -5.70
N ASN A 110 1.69 16.52 -4.44
CA ASN A 110 2.93 17.01 -3.85
C ASN A 110 3.65 15.87 -3.10
N LEU A 111 4.74 15.40 -3.68
CA LEU A 111 5.53 14.30 -3.12
C LEU A 111 6.16 14.70 -1.77
N ASP A 112 6.65 15.92 -1.63
CA ASP A 112 7.28 16.37 -0.39
C ASP A 112 6.28 16.46 0.76
N ASP A 113 5.08 17.00 0.50
CA ASP A 113 4.01 17.05 1.48
C ASP A 113 3.56 15.63 1.85
N MET A 114 3.48 14.72 0.87
CA MET A 114 3.14 13.32 1.10
C MET A 114 4.17 12.64 2.01
N VAL A 115 5.46 12.78 1.70
CA VAL A 115 6.57 12.24 2.48
C VAL A 115 6.53 12.82 3.90
N ARG A 116 6.36 14.15 4.04
CA ARG A 116 6.24 14.81 5.35
C ARG A 116 5.04 14.28 6.15
N ALA A 117 3.88 14.12 5.54
CA ALA A 117 2.69 13.59 6.20
C ALA A 117 2.87 12.13 6.65
N VAL A 118 3.49 11.29 5.82
CA VAL A 118 3.81 9.90 6.18
C VAL A 118 4.78 9.85 7.37
N TRP A 119 5.85 10.65 7.35
CA TRP A 119 6.80 10.70 8.45
C TRP A 119 6.20 11.27 9.75
N ALA A 120 5.29 12.24 9.65
CA ALA A 120 4.59 12.78 10.81
C ALA A 120 3.77 11.70 11.55
N ILE A 121 3.11 10.80 10.82
CA ILE A 121 2.38 9.67 11.40
C ILE A 121 3.33 8.77 12.20
N TRP A 122 4.49 8.45 11.62
CA TRP A 122 5.50 7.63 12.28
C TRP A 122 6.05 8.30 13.54
N LYS A 123 6.45 9.56 13.47
CA LYS A 123 7.01 10.34 14.60
C LYS A 123 6.01 10.54 15.74
N HIS A 124 4.75 10.84 15.42
CA HIS A 124 3.72 11.03 16.45
C HIS A 124 3.49 9.76 17.28
N LYS A 125 3.72 8.58 16.69
CA LYS A 125 3.53 7.29 17.37
C LYS A 125 4.83 6.72 17.97
N SER A 126 6.00 7.08 17.46
CA SER A 126 7.28 6.63 18.02
C SER A 126 7.53 7.15 19.43
N HIS A 127 7.06 8.37 19.74
CA HIS A 127 7.10 8.92 21.11
C HIS A 127 6.36 8.06 22.15
N ILE A 128 5.42 7.21 21.70
CA ILE A 128 4.62 6.33 22.57
C ILE A 128 5.28 4.92 22.65
N MET A 129 6.27 4.64 21.80
CA MET A 129 6.86 3.32 21.58
C MET A 129 8.39 3.36 21.69
N ASN A 130 8.90 3.94 22.79
CA ASN A 130 10.33 3.96 23.09
C ASN A 130 10.92 2.54 23.06
N GLY A 131 12.13 2.41 22.51
CA GLY A 131 12.88 1.15 22.26
C GLY A 131 12.33 0.24 21.15
N VAL A 132 11.01 0.17 20.95
CA VAL A 132 10.40 -0.48 19.77
C VAL A 132 10.73 0.28 18.48
N HIS A 133 10.73 1.62 18.53
CA HIS A 133 11.11 2.45 17.38
C HIS A 133 12.54 2.15 16.92
N GLN A 134 13.49 2.07 17.85
CA GLN A 134 14.90 1.80 17.55
C GLN A 134 15.07 0.42 16.92
N ALA A 135 14.45 -0.61 17.50
CA ALA A 135 14.47 -1.97 16.96
C ALA A 135 13.91 -2.07 15.52
N ILE A 136 12.92 -1.26 15.16
CA ILE A 136 12.38 -1.22 13.79
C ILE A 136 13.34 -0.47 12.86
N VAL A 137 13.93 0.64 13.30
CA VAL A 137 14.91 1.41 12.52
C VAL A 137 16.14 0.55 12.19
N ASP A 138 16.63 -0.24 13.14
CA ASP A 138 17.82 -1.06 12.96
C ASP A 138 17.61 -2.19 11.92
N ILE A 139 16.39 -2.69 11.76
CA ILE A 139 16.04 -3.67 10.70
C ILE A 139 16.18 -3.07 9.29
N TYR A 140 15.97 -1.76 9.14
CA TYR A 140 15.95 -1.07 7.84
C TYR A 140 17.25 -0.31 7.51
N LYS A 141 18.26 -0.37 8.38
CA LYS A 141 19.59 0.22 8.16
C LYS A 141 20.56 -0.69 7.37
N HIS A 142 20.10 -1.86 6.93
CA HIS A 142 20.83 -2.80 6.08
C HIS A 142 20.05 -3.01 4.77
#